data_AF-A0A2E6Q7Z7-F1
#
_entry.id   AF-A0A2E6Q7Z7-F1
#
_cell.length_a   1.000
_cell.length_b   1.000
_cell.length_c   1.000
_cell.angle_alpha   90.00
_cell.angle_beta   90.00
_cell.angle_gamma   90.00
#
_symmetry.space_group_name_H-M   'P 1'
#
loop_
_entity.id
_entity.type
_entity.pdbx_description
1 polymer ?
#
loop_
_entity_poly.entity_id
_entity_poly.type
_entity_poly.pdbx_seq_one_letter_code
_entity_poly.pdbx_strand_id
1 'polypeptide(L)'
;MTVRTSFLRTLGFVFALVAGASSSWASPNTAAKAFIATLSDEERRLALTSFDDSDRTEWRLTPGSRGGLSMGRMDRATLNATMGLLATVLSKKGLELVSEIRKREAALDELEGGSGYRDPNKYYLALFGTPGAQQWGLRFEGHHLTFNISLSGDKIVSVLPYSFGSNPDRMPDSGKRLVTDILKRAAATVKTGSNGISRLLENLLDVFPTGIAAQTAKALRPKLAAGTAKGEDGEYEIEGRGASISTVVQGENHYHIEVSDRSLDFAGR
;
A
#
# COMPACT_ATOMS: atom_id res chain seq x y z
N MET A 1 18.86 -18.10 34.81
CA MET A 1 17.42 -17.86 34.57
C MET A 1 17.13 -18.25 33.13
N THR A 2 16.58 -19.44 32.94
CA THR A 2 16.39 -20.06 31.63
C THR A 2 15.11 -19.51 31.01
N VAL A 3 15.21 -18.71 29.96
CA VAL A 3 14.04 -18.22 29.22
C VAL A 3 13.44 -19.40 28.48
N ARG A 4 12.30 -19.90 28.96
CA ARG A 4 11.50 -20.92 28.28
C ARG A 4 10.98 -20.35 26.97
N THR A 5 11.60 -20.76 25.87
CA THR A 5 11.08 -20.70 24.50
C THR A 5 9.74 -21.42 24.46
N SER A 6 8.65 -20.66 24.57
CA SER A 6 7.28 -21.15 24.41
C SER A 6 6.72 -20.61 23.09
N PHE A 7 7.45 -20.83 21.99
CA PHE A 7 6.90 -20.67 20.65
C PHE A 7 6.00 -21.88 20.39
N LEU A 8 4.74 -21.80 20.80
CA LEU A 8 3.63 -22.64 20.32
C LEU A 8 2.33 -22.21 21.03
N ARG A 9 1.76 -21.11 20.55
CA ARG A 9 0.29 -20.97 20.53
C ARG A 9 -0.11 -20.78 19.08
N THR A 10 -0.30 -21.89 18.40
CA THR A 10 -0.97 -21.94 17.11
C THR A 10 -2.44 -21.58 17.34
N LEU A 11 -2.74 -20.28 17.49
CA LEU A 11 -4.08 -19.82 17.19
C LEU A 11 -4.19 -19.86 15.67
N GLY A 12 -4.96 -20.80 15.16
CA GLY A 12 -5.21 -20.95 13.72
C GLY A 12 -5.91 -19.72 13.18
N PHE A 13 -5.16 -18.66 12.89
CA PHE A 13 -5.60 -17.64 11.97
C PHE A 13 -5.68 -18.30 10.60
N VAL A 14 -6.89 -18.49 10.10
CA VAL A 14 -7.12 -18.82 8.71
C VAL A 14 -6.72 -17.59 7.90
N PHE A 15 -5.41 -17.44 7.67
CA PHE A 15 -4.93 -16.65 6.56
C PHE A 15 -5.39 -17.36 5.30
N ALA A 16 -6.39 -16.80 4.62
CA ALA A 16 -6.51 -17.09 3.20
C ALA A 16 -5.19 -16.63 2.58
N LEU A 17 -4.31 -17.57 2.24
CA LEU A 17 -3.18 -17.29 1.37
C LEU A 17 -3.78 -16.73 0.09
N VAL A 18 -3.62 -15.43 -0.15
CA VAL A 18 -3.89 -14.79 -1.44
C VAL A 18 -2.73 -15.08 -2.42
N ALA A 19 -2.12 -16.26 -2.31
CA ALA A 19 -1.15 -16.72 -3.28
C ALA A 19 -1.92 -17.18 -4.51
N GLY A 20 -2.04 -16.30 -5.50
CA GLY A 20 -2.64 -16.63 -6.80
C GLY A 20 -4.04 -16.06 -7.07
N ALA A 21 -4.49 -15.04 -6.33
CA ALA A 21 -5.66 -14.27 -6.76
C ALA A 21 -5.32 -13.52 -8.06
N SER A 22 -5.68 -14.13 -9.20
CA SER A 22 -5.94 -13.40 -10.43
C SER A 22 -7.32 -12.77 -10.30
N SER A 23 -7.51 -11.54 -10.80
CA SER A 23 -8.84 -10.97 -10.83
C SER A 23 -9.71 -11.82 -11.75
N SER A 24 -10.82 -12.37 -11.24
CA SER A 24 -11.88 -12.91 -12.10
C SER A 24 -12.60 -11.81 -12.88
N TRP A 25 -12.33 -10.55 -12.53
CA TRP A 25 -12.91 -9.35 -13.13
C TRP A 25 -11.99 -8.77 -14.20
N ALA A 26 -12.60 -8.39 -15.33
CA ALA A 26 -11.90 -7.87 -16.50
C ALA A 26 -11.41 -6.42 -16.32
N SER A 27 -11.99 -5.65 -15.38
CA SER A 27 -11.67 -4.22 -15.23
C SER A 27 -11.90 -3.69 -13.80
N PRO A 28 -11.24 -2.59 -13.40
CA PRO A 28 -11.45 -1.96 -12.10
C PRO A 28 -12.90 -1.53 -11.85
N ASN A 29 -13.60 -0.97 -12.84
CA ASN A 29 -15.01 -0.58 -12.70
C ASN A 29 -15.89 -1.79 -12.36
N THR A 30 -15.71 -2.89 -13.09
CA THR A 30 -16.50 -4.11 -12.89
C THR A 30 -16.24 -4.70 -11.51
N ALA A 31 -14.98 -4.77 -11.08
CA ALA A 31 -14.62 -5.25 -9.75
C ALA A 31 -15.15 -4.35 -8.63
N ALA A 32 -15.11 -3.03 -8.81
CA ALA A 32 -15.65 -2.08 -7.84
C ALA A 32 -17.17 -2.21 -7.71
N LYS A 33 -17.91 -2.38 -8.83
CA LYS A 33 -19.35 -2.66 -8.80
C LYS A 33 -19.67 -3.99 -8.12
N ALA A 34 -18.85 -5.02 -8.33
CA ALA A 34 -19.00 -6.29 -7.65
C ALA A 34 -18.77 -6.16 -6.13
N PHE A 35 -17.76 -5.41 -5.70
CA PHE A 35 -17.56 -5.06 -4.29
C PHE A 35 -18.75 -4.30 -3.72
N ILE A 36 -19.22 -3.24 -4.40
CA ILE A 36 -20.39 -2.48 -3.98
C ILE A 36 -21.62 -3.38 -3.82
N ALA A 37 -21.81 -4.38 -4.68
CA ALA A 37 -22.94 -5.29 -4.64
C ALA A 37 -22.96 -6.20 -3.39
N THR A 38 -21.83 -6.42 -2.71
CA THR A 38 -21.79 -7.21 -1.47
C THR A 38 -22.10 -6.38 -0.23
N LEU A 39 -22.12 -5.05 -0.34
CA LEU A 39 -22.26 -4.16 0.81
C LEU A 39 -23.71 -3.98 1.26
N SER A 40 -23.93 -4.10 2.57
CA SER A 40 -25.10 -3.57 3.26
C SER A 40 -25.16 -2.04 3.22
N ASP A 41 -26.31 -1.45 3.57
CA ASP A 41 -26.48 0.01 3.60
C ASP A 41 -25.54 0.71 4.59
N GLU A 42 -25.20 0.04 5.70
CA GLU A 42 -24.22 0.58 6.64
C GLU A 42 -22.80 0.54 6.07
N GLU A 43 -22.40 -0.57 5.46
CA GLU A 43 -21.10 -0.70 4.83
C GLU A 43 -20.94 0.26 3.64
N ARG A 44 -22.00 0.50 2.87
CA ARG A 44 -22.02 1.52 1.79
C ARG A 44 -21.71 2.91 2.33
N ARG A 45 -22.30 3.28 3.48
CA ARG A 45 -22.05 4.60 4.12
C ARG A 45 -20.61 4.77 4.60
N LEU A 46 -19.89 3.67 4.83
CA LEU A 46 -18.48 3.69 5.24
C LEU A 46 -17.53 3.63 4.06
N ALA A 47 -17.87 2.81 3.06
CA ALA A 47 -17.01 2.52 1.92
C ALA A 47 -17.12 3.56 0.80
N LEU A 48 -18.25 4.25 0.65
CA LEU A 48 -18.55 5.05 -0.53
C LEU A 48 -18.69 6.53 -0.14
N THR A 49 -17.95 7.39 -0.84
CA THR A 49 -18.11 8.83 -0.71
C THR A 49 -17.97 9.54 -2.07
N SER A 50 -18.24 10.84 -2.10
CA SER A 50 -18.08 11.69 -3.29
C SER A 50 -16.60 11.79 -3.72
N PHE A 51 -16.37 12.12 -4.99
CA PHE A 51 -14.99 12.23 -5.50
C PHE A 51 -14.22 13.38 -4.83
N ASP A 52 -14.92 14.49 -4.53
CA ASP A 52 -14.34 15.70 -3.95
C ASP A 52 -14.38 15.71 -2.41
N ASP A 53 -14.70 14.58 -1.78
CA ASP A 53 -14.69 14.47 -0.33
C ASP A 53 -13.29 14.78 0.22
N SER A 54 -13.21 15.61 1.26
CA SER A 54 -11.96 15.96 1.93
C SER A 54 -11.22 14.72 2.43
N ASP A 55 -11.94 13.68 2.85
CA ASP A 55 -11.36 12.42 3.30
C ASP A 55 -10.45 11.83 2.24
N ARG A 56 -10.68 12.02 0.93
CA ARG A 56 -9.84 11.49 -0.16
C ARG A 56 -8.36 11.82 0.00
N THR A 57 -8.05 13.01 0.54
CA THR A 57 -6.68 13.48 0.76
C THR A 57 -6.19 13.27 2.19
N GLU A 58 -7.05 12.79 3.10
CA GLU A 58 -6.70 12.44 4.48
C GLU A 58 -6.17 11.00 4.51
N TRP A 59 -4.86 10.83 4.68
CA TRP A 59 -4.22 9.53 4.79
C TRP A 59 -3.14 9.56 5.88
N ARG A 60 -2.82 8.39 6.44
CA ARG A 60 -1.74 8.26 7.44
C ARG A 60 -1.18 6.85 7.52
N LEU A 61 0.11 6.77 7.83
CA LEU A 61 0.83 5.54 8.20
C LEU A 61 0.94 5.37 9.72
N THR A 62 0.16 6.10 10.48
CA THR A 62 0.17 6.01 11.94
C THR A 62 -1.17 5.46 12.44
N PRO A 63 -1.22 4.92 13.66
CA PRO A 63 -2.47 4.51 14.28
C PRO A 63 -3.48 5.66 14.38
N GLY A 64 -4.75 5.35 14.22
CA GLY A 64 -5.83 6.33 14.34
C GLY A 64 -7.06 5.97 13.53
N SER A 65 -8.15 6.70 13.80
CA SER A 65 -9.46 6.54 13.15
C SER A 65 -9.46 7.13 11.76
N ARG A 66 -9.64 6.31 10.71
CA ARG A 66 -9.63 6.70 9.29
C ARG A 66 -10.94 6.34 8.59
N GLY A 67 -11.23 7.02 7.48
CA GLY A 67 -12.39 6.73 6.63
C GLY A 67 -12.27 5.40 5.89
N GLY A 68 -13.40 4.91 5.36
CA GLY A 68 -13.49 3.65 4.63
C GLY A 68 -14.08 2.49 5.43
N LEU A 69 -14.39 1.41 4.72
CA LEU A 69 -14.86 0.16 5.32
C LEU A 69 -13.66 -0.70 5.76
N SER A 70 -13.59 -0.98 7.06
CA SER A 70 -12.59 -1.89 7.64
C SER A 70 -12.79 -3.32 7.16
N MET A 71 -11.70 -4.02 6.82
CA MET A 71 -11.71 -5.45 6.53
C MET A 71 -12.26 -6.28 7.69
N GLY A 72 -12.09 -5.83 8.94
CA GLY A 72 -12.65 -6.50 10.12
C GLY A 72 -14.18 -6.44 10.21
N ARG A 73 -14.83 -5.59 9.40
CA ARG A 73 -16.29 -5.49 9.30
C ARG A 73 -16.87 -6.25 8.10
N MET A 74 -16.01 -6.72 7.21
CA MET A 74 -16.42 -7.37 5.97
C MET A 74 -16.70 -8.85 6.21
N ASP A 75 -17.80 -9.36 5.65
CA ASP A 75 -18.00 -10.79 5.53
C ASP A 75 -17.06 -11.43 4.48
N ARG A 76 -17.16 -12.75 4.29
CA ARG A 76 -16.31 -13.46 3.32
C ARG A 76 -16.53 -12.99 1.88
N ALA A 77 -17.76 -12.65 1.49
CA ALA A 77 -18.07 -12.22 0.14
C ALA A 77 -17.46 -10.84 -0.14
N THR A 78 -17.62 -9.91 0.81
CA THR A 78 -17.06 -8.56 0.74
C THR A 78 -15.53 -8.58 0.79
N LEU A 79 -14.92 -9.44 1.61
CA LEU A 79 -13.47 -9.64 1.61
C LEU A 79 -12.95 -10.15 0.26
N ASN A 80 -13.61 -11.15 -0.33
CA ASN A 80 -13.23 -11.69 -1.63
C ASN A 80 -13.37 -10.63 -2.73
N ALA A 81 -14.46 -9.86 -2.73
CA ALA A 81 -14.68 -8.79 -3.69
C ALA A 81 -13.65 -7.64 -3.52
N THR A 82 -13.27 -7.32 -2.27
CA THR A 82 -12.21 -6.35 -1.96
C THR A 82 -10.87 -6.80 -2.54
N MET A 83 -10.46 -8.04 -2.31
CA MET A 83 -9.22 -8.57 -2.87
C MET A 83 -9.28 -8.66 -4.40
N GLY A 84 -10.45 -9.00 -4.96
CA GLY A 84 -10.69 -8.97 -6.41
C GLY A 84 -10.53 -7.58 -7.01
N LEU A 85 -11.02 -6.53 -6.33
CA LEU A 85 -10.82 -5.15 -6.74
C LEU A 85 -9.34 -4.76 -6.66
N LEU A 86 -8.66 -5.04 -5.55
CA LEU A 86 -7.21 -4.75 -5.41
C LEU A 86 -6.40 -5.43 -6.52
N ALA A 87 -6.76 -6.64 -6.91
CA ALA A 87 -6.09 -7.37 -7.99
C ALA A 87 -6.23 -6.74 -9.38
N THR A 88 -7.20 -5.83 -9.58
CA THR A 88 -7.33 -5.07 -10.84
C THR A 88 -6.47 -3.81 -10.89
N VAL A 89 -6.01 -3.32 -9.73
CA VAL A 89 -5.28 -2.05 -9.60
C VAL A 89 -3.87 -2.19 -9.05
N LEU A 90 -3.52 -3.39 -8.57
CA LEU A 90 -2.18 -3.76 -8.10
C LEU A 90 -1.61 -4.87 -8.99
N SER A 91 -0.27 -4.96 -9.04
CA SER A 91 0.40 -6.12 -9.59
C SER A 91 0.34 -7.29 -8.60
N LYS A 92 0.79 -8.48 -9.04
CA LYS A 92 1.00 -9.61 -8.14
C LYS A 92 1.89 -9.25 -6.94
N LYS A 93 2.95 -8.46 -7.17
CA LYS A 93 3.84 -7.98 -6.11
C LYS A 93 3.14 -7.01 -5.15
N GLY A 94 2.23 -6.18 -5.67
CA GLY A 94 1.42 -5.30 -4.82
C GLY A 94 0.46 -6.07 -3.92
N LEU A 95 -0.19 -7.11 -4.42
CA LEU A 95 -1.01 -8.01 -3.60
C LEU A 95 -0.19 -8.77 -2.55
N GLU A 96 1.00 -9.25 -2.94
CA GLU A 96 1.95 -9.85 -2.01
C GLU A 96 2.38 -8.87 -0.93
N LEU A 97 2.67 -7.61 -1.28
CA LEU A 97 3.01 -6.55 -0.34
C LEU A 97 1.88 -6.31 0.67
N VAL A 98 0.63 -6.17 0.21
CA VAL A 98 -0.56 -6.06 1.09
C VAL A 98 -0.59 -7.21 2.09
N SER A 99 -0.42 -8.45 1.61
CA SER A 99 -0.46 -9.63 2.47
C SER A 99 0.69 -9.64 3.48
N GLU A 100 1.90 -9.30 3.06
CA GLU A 100 3.11 -9.35 3.88
C GLU A 100 3.12 -8.29 4.98
N ILE A 101 2.63 -7.08 4.70
CA ILE A 101 2.50 -6.02 5.70
C ILE A 101 1.40 -6.38 6.71
N ARG A 102 0.25 -6.86 6.24
CA ARG A 102 -0.84 -7.31 7.13
C ARG A 102 -0.41 -8.44 8.07
N LYS A 103 0.35 -9.42 7.58
CA LYS A 103 0.92 -10.50 8.41
C LYS A 103 1.86 -9.95 9.49
N ARG A 104 2.63 -8.91 9.19
CA ARG A 104 3.55 -8.28 10.14
C ARG A 104 2.83 -7.58 11.28
N GLU A 105 1.62 -7.07 11.08
CA GLU A 105 0.79 -6.56 12.19
C GLU A 105 0.53 -7.67 13.23
N ALA A 106 0.16 -8.87 12.81
CA ALA A 106 -0.06 -9.99 13.75
C ALA A 106 1.23 -10.37 14.49
N ALA A 107 2.34 -10.50 13.77
CA ALA A 107 3.63 -10.81 14.38
C ALA A 107 4.07 -9.73 15.37
N LEU A 108 3.83 -8.46 15.06
CA LEU A 108 4.16 -7.36 15.95
C LEU A 108 3.24 -7.35 17.19
N ASP A 109 1.95 -7.68 17.05
CA ASP A 109 1.06 -7.82 18.22
C ASP A 109 1.63 -8.82 19.22
N GLU A 110 2.06 -9.99 18.74
CA GLU A 110 2.64 -11.04 19.57
C GLU A 110 3.92 -10.58 20.27
N LEU A 111 4.80 -9.87 19.55
CA LEU A 111 6.02 -9.29 20.13
C LEU A 111 5.74 -8.21 21.18
N GLU A 112 4.64 -7.47 21.03
CA GLU A 112 4.20 -6.40 21.94
C GLU A 112 3.28 -6.91 23.06
N GLY A 113 3.15 -8.23 23.24
CA GLY A 113 2.42 -8.83 24.36
C GLY A 113 0.95 -9.18 24.07
N GLY A 114 0.50 -9.09 22.82
CA GLY A 114 -0.77 -9.65 22.35
C GLY A 114 -2.00 -8.84 22.77
N SER A 115 -1.91 -7.50 22.69
CA SER A 115 -2.99 -6.61 23.12
C SER A 115 -4.18 -6.55 22.16
N GLY A 116 -4.04 -7.05 20.92
CA GLY A 116 -5.00 -6.86 19.83
C GLY A 116 -4.98 -5.44 19.24
N TYR A 117 -4.02 -4.62 19.66
CA TYR A 117 -3.82 -3.29 19.09
C TYR A 117 -3.38 -3.38 17.64
N ARG A 118 -2.40 -4.27 17.35
CA ARG A 118 -1.93 -4.55 16.00
C ARG A 118 -2.86 -5.60 15.39
N ASP A 119 -3.62 -5.18 14.40
CA ASP A 119 -4.69 -6.01 13.83
C ASP A 119 -4.57 -6.03 12.30
N PRO A 120 -4.31 -7.21 11.69
CA PRO A 120 -4.29 -7.39 10.24
C PRO A 120 -5.60 -7.00 9.54
N ASN A 121 -6.70 -6.83 10.27
CA ASN A 121 -8.00 -6.47 9.75
C ASN A 121 -8.30 -4.96 9.87
N LYS A 122 -7.43 -4.16 10.50
CA LYS A 122 -7.52 -2.68 10.52
C LYS A 122 -6.93 -2.08 9.23
N TYR A 123 -7.40 -2.59 8.10
CA TYR A 123 -7.15 -2.07 6.76
C TYR A 123 -8.49 -1.70 6.14
N TYR A 124 -8.54 -0.57 5.45
CA TYR A 124 -9.78 0.11 5.10
C TYR A 124 -9.81 0.37 3.60
N LEU A 125 -10.95 0.08 2.98
CA LEU A 125 -11.22 0.41 1.59
C LEU A 125 -12.26 1.53 1.52
N ALA A 126 -11.93 2.62 0.83
CA ALA A 126 -12.84 3.69 0.47
C ALA A 126 -12.86 3.86 -1.05
N LEU A 127 -14.04 4.07 -1.62
CA LEU A 127 -14.27 4.46 -3.01
C LEU A 127 -14.77 5.90 -3.05
N PHE A 128 -14.17 6.68 -3.95
CA PHE A 128 -14.46 8.10 -4.14
C PHE A 128 -15.08 8.30 -5.52
N GLY A 129 -16.29 8.83 -5.57
CA GLY A 129 -17.05 8.98 -6.81
C GLY A 129 -17.72 7.68 -7.27
N THR A 130 -18.20 7.67 -8.52
CA THR A 130 -18.93 6.53 -9.08
C THR A 130 -18.01 5.69 -9.97
N PRO A 131 -17.83 4.38 -9.70
CA PRO A 131 -17.00 3.53 -10.55
C PRO A 131 -17.40 3.56 -12.02
N GLY A 132 -16.41 3.81 -12.88
CA GLY A 132 -16.59 3.96 -14.33
C GLY A 132 -16.94 5.37 -14.80
N ALA A 133 -17.13 6.34 -13.90
CA ALA A 133 -17.28 7.74 -14.27
C ALA A 133 -15.96 8.32 -14.81
N GLN A 134 -16.02 9.56 -15.30
CA GLN A 134 -14.83 10.28 -15.78
C GLN A 134 -13.78 10.50 -14.68
N GLN A 135 -14.22 10.62 -13.42
CA GLN A 135 -13.39 10.74 -12.24
C GLN A 135 -13.96 9.84 -11.15
N TRP A 136 -13.15 8.88 -10.70
CA TRP A 136 -13.40 8.10 -9.50
C TRP A 136 -12.08 7.59 -8.95
N GLY A 137 -12.07 7.03 -7.76
CA GLY A 137 -10.85 6.52 -7.16
C GLY A 137 -11.10 5.57 -6.02
N LEU A 138 -10.02 5.03 -5.49
CA LEU A 138 -10.03 4.27 -4.27
C LEU A 138 -8.83 4.61 -3.39
N ARG A 139 -9.03 4.49 -2.08
CA ARG A 139 -7.96 4.42 -1.10
C ARG A 139 -8.02 3.08 -0.40
N PHE A 140 -6.88 2.40 -0.34
CA PHE A 140 -6.71 1.23 0.53
C PHE A 140 -5.58 1.51 1.50
N GLU A 141 -5.89 1.60 2.79
CA GLU A 141 -4.90 2.00 3.79
C GLU A 141 -5.02 1.28 5.14
N GLY A 142 -3.94 1.30 5.90
CA GLY A 142 -3.80 0.75 7.24
C GLY A 142 -2.54 1.28 7.90
N HIS A 143 -2.12 0.64 9.00
CA HIS A 143 -1.00 1.12 9.82
C HIS A 143 0.30 1.34 9.03
N HIS A 144 0.67 0.46 8.10
CA HIS A 144 1.93 0.59 7.35
C HIS A 144 1.73 0.54 5.83
N LEU A 145 0.57 0.97 5.34
CA LEU A 145 0.29 0.93 3.90
C LEU A 145 -0.77 1.95 3.57
N THR A 146 -0.58 2.66 2.46
CA THR A 146 -1.61 3.47 1.83
C THR A 146 -1.42 3.47 0.33
N PHE A 147 -2.46 3.06 -0.39
CA PHE A 147 -2.57 3.20 -1.83
C PHE A 147 -3.65 4.22 -2.13
N ASN A 148 -3.30 5.29 -2.85
CA ASN A 148 -4.25 6.26 -3.39
C ASN A 148 -4.29 6.11 -4.91
N ILE A 149 -5.42 5.65 -5.44
CA ILE A 149 -5.55 5.31 -6.86
C ILE A 149 -6.68 6.12 -7.46
N SER A 150 -6.38 6.85 -8.53
CA SER A 150 -7.37 7.64 -9.28
C SER A 150 -7.56 7.04 -10.66
N LEU A 151 -8.81 7.01 -11.10
CA LEU A 151 -9.26 6.36 -12.33
C LEU A 151 -10.17 7.28 -13.15
N SER A 152 -10.13 7.07 -14.47
CA SER A 152 -11.06 7.65 -15.44
C SER A 152 -11.60 6.53 -16.31
N GLY A 153 -12.89 6.22 -16.18
CA GLY A 153 -13.45 4.97 -16.71
C GLY A 153 -12.73 3.76 -16.09
N ASP A 154 -12.13 2.91 -16.91
CA ASP A 154 -11.30 1.78 -16.44
C ASP A 154 -9.80 2.09 -16.36
N LYS A 155 -9.40 3.28 -16.79
CA LYS A 155 -7.98 3.66 -16.86
C LYS A 155 -7.51 4.20 -15.52
N ILE A 156 -6.46 3.61 -14.96
CA ILE A 156 -5.73 4.21 -13.84
C ILE A 156 -4.98 5.44 -14.37
N VAL A 157 -5.23 6.61 -13.78
CA VAL A 157 -4.60 7.88 -14.16
C VAL A 157 -3.53 8.32 -13.16
N SER A 158 -3.63 7.88 -11.90
CA SER A 158 -2.59 8.07 -10.90
C SER A 158 -2.64 7.00 -9.82
N VAL A 159 -1.48 6.75 -9.22
CA VAL A 159 -1.24 5.83 -8.09
C VAL A 159 -0.55 6.54 -6.92
N LEU A 160 -0.50 7.88 -6.94
CA LEU A 160 0.17 8.70 -5.93
C LEU A 160 -0.84 9.57 -5.13
N PRO A 161 -0.51 9.94 -3.88
CA PRO A 161 0.68 9.51 -3.14
C PRO A 161 0.56 8.04 -2.75
N TYR A 162 1.71 7.37 -2.68
CA TYR A 162 1.80 5.97 -2.30
C TYR A 162 2.81 5.84 -1.17
N SER A 163 2.45 5.12 -0.12
CA SER A 163 3.38 4.84 0.95
C SER A 163 3.16 3.46 1.56
N PHE A 164 4.25 2.87 2.02
CA PHE A 164 4.23 1.59 2.70
C PHE A 164 5.40 1.49 3.68
N GLY A 165 5.26 0.62 4.64
CA GLY A 165 6.28 0.36 5.64
C GLY A 165 6.22 -1.07 6.13
N SER A 166 7.13 -1.39 7.03
CA SER A 166 7.21 -2.71 7.63
C SER A 166 7.74 -2.59 9.05
N ASN A 167 6.95 -3.08 10.00
CA ASN A 167 7.37 -3.34 11.36
C ASN A 167 6.72 -4.66 11.83
N PRO A 168 7.51 -5.72 12.08
CA PRO A 168 8.94 -5.82 11.82
C PRO A 168 9.29 -5.88 10.31
N ASP A 169 10.42 -5.32 9.87
CA ASP A 169 10.99 -5.56 8.53
C ASP A 169 11.41 -7.03 8.36
N ARG A 170 12.29 -7.47 9.26
CA ARG A 170 12.74 -8.84 9.42
C ARG A 170 11.78 -9.61 10.31
N MET A 171 11.04 -10.54 9.71
CA MET A 171 10.13 -11.43 10.43
C MET A 171 10.90 -12.31 11.44
N PRO A 172 10.40 -12.46 12.69
CA PRO A 172 11.08 -13.25 13.72
C PRO A 172 11.25 -14.74 13.37
N ASP A 173 10.24 -15.33 12.73
CA ASP A 173 10.16 -16.77 12.46
C ASP A 173 11.03 -17.21 11.28
N SER A 174 10.99 -16.45 10.19
CA SER A 174 11.56 -16.79 8.89
C SER A 174 12.82 -16.01 8.57
N GLY A 175 13.08 -14.91 9.29
CA GLY A 175 14.14 -13.97 8.97
C GLY A 175 13.94 -13.21 7.65
N LYS A 176 12.79 -13.38 6.99
CA LYS A 176 12.45 -12.71 5.73
C LYS A 176 12.34 -11.20 5.95
N ARG A 177 13.03 -10.42 5.13
CA ARG A 177 12.94 -8.96 5.09
C ARG A 177 11.95 -8.51 4.02
N LEU A 178 11.40 -7.30 4.16
CA LEU A 178 10.46 -6.76 3.19
C LEU A 178 10.99 -5.49 2.57
N VAL A 179 11.03 -4.41 3.36
CA VAL A 179 11.46 -3.09 2.91
C VAL A 179 12.95 -3.09 2.65
N THR A 180 13.75 -3.68 3.53
CA THR A 180 15.21 -3.75 3.33
C THR A 180 15.58 -4.46 2.04
N ASP A 181 14.84 -5.51 1.63
CA ASP A 181 15.13 -6.21 0.37
C ASP A 181 14.71 -5.39 -0.85
N ILE A 182 13.62 -4.59 -0.76
CA ILE A 182 13.24 -3.61 -1.77
C ILE A 182 14.32 -2.52 -1.89
N LEU A 183 14.74 -1.95 -0.76
CA LEU A 183 15.75 -0.91 -0.71
C LEU A 183 17.12 -1.42 -1.15
N LYS A 184 17.55 -2.62 -0.81
CA LYS A 184 18.84 -3.18 -1.28
C LYS A 184 18.89 -3.32 -2.80
N ARG A 185 17.78 -3.71 -3.43
CA ARG A 185 17.67 -3.72 -4.90
C ARG A 185 17.81 -2.32 -5.49
N ALA A 186 17.50 -1.28 -4.72
CA ALA A 186 17.62 0.13 -5.11
C ALA A 186 18.88 0.86 -4.61
N ALA A 187 19.51 0.42 -3.52
CA ALA A 187 20.64 1.10 -2.87
C ALA A 187 21.92 1.01 -3.71
N ALA A 188 22.01 0.01 -4.61
CA ALA A 188 23.07 -0.06 -5.61
C ALA A 188 23.02 1.10 -6.64
N THR A 189 22.00 1.98 -6.58
CA THR A 189 21.65 2.82 -7.73
C THR A 189 21.64 4.32 -7.37
N VAL A 190 21.27 4.75 -6.15
CA VAL A 190 21.14 6.19 -5.82
C VAL A 190 22.46 6.99 -5.93
N LYS A 191 23.62 6.35 -5.70
CA LYS A 191 24.95 7.00 -5.88
C LYS A 191 25.42 7.12 -7.36
N THR A 192 24.61 6.69 -8.33
CA THR A 192 25.04 6.51 -9.75
C THR A 192 24.37 7.43 -10.77
N GLY A 193 23.71 8.51 -10.35
CA GLY A 193 23.08 9.48 -11.25
C GLY A 193 21.69 9.03 -11.78
N SER A 194 21.30 9.43 -12.99
CA SER A 194 19.95 9.24 -13.55
C SER A 194 19.52 7.76 -13.72
N ASN A 195 20.47 6.87 -14.00
CA ASN A 195 20.26 5.42 -14.02
C ASN A 195 19.86 4.89 -12.63
N GLY A 196 20.39 5.56 -11.60
CA GLY A 196 20.10 5.33 -10.20
C GLY A 196 18.64 5.42 -9.84
N ILE A 197 18.11 6.61 -10.07
CA ILE A 197 16.72 6.98 -9.80
C ILE A 197 15.76 6.11 -10.60
N SER A 198 16.12 5.77 -11.85
CA SER A 198 15.27 4.93 -12.71
C SER A 198 15.03 3.55 -12.10
N ARG A 199 16.09 2.87 -11.63
CA ARG A 199 15.98 1.55 -11.00
C ARG A 199 15.26 1.60 -9.65
N LEU A 200 15.45 2.66 -8.87
CA LEU A 200 14.72 2.87 -7.61
C LEU A 200 13.22 2.97 -7.90
N LEU A 201 12.82 3.85 -8.84
CA LEU A 201 11.42 4.00 -9.24
C LEU A 201 10.82 2.70 -9.76
N GLU A 202 11.55 1.95 -10.59
CA GLU A 202 11.10 0.64 -11.09
C GLU A 202 10.81 -0.35 -9.95
N ASN A 203 11.68 -0.42 -8.93
CA ASN A 203 11.47 -1.31 -7.79
C ASN A 203 10.33 -0.84 -6.87
N LEU A 204 10.18 0.47 -6.66
CA LEU A 204 9.12 1.01 -5.80
C LEU A 204 7.74 0.92 -6.44
N LEU A 205 7.65 1.07 -7.76
CA LEU A 205 6.39 1.11 -8.51
C LEU A 205 5.97 -0.26 -9.06
N ASP A 206 6.79 -1.31 -8.93
CA ASP A 206 6.46 -2.67 -9.43
C ASP A 206 5.25 -3.31 -8.73
N VAL A 207 4.77 -2.70 -7.66
CA VAL A 207 3.53 -3.04 -6.94
C VAL A 207 2.27 -2.66 -7.71
N PHE A 208 2.40 -1.84 -8.76
CA PHE A 208 1.31 -1.43 -9.65
C PHE A 208 1.41 -2.13 -11.02
N PRO A 209 0.31 -2.19 -11.81
CA PRO A 209 0.35 -2.72 -13.16
C PRO A 209 1.43 -2.03 -14.02
N THR A 210 2.13 -2.80 -14.85
CA THR A 210 3.33 -2.35 -15.59
C THR A 210 3.13 -1.04 -16.37
N GLY A 211 1.96 -0.86 -16.98
CA GLY A 211 1.65 0.36 -17.75
C GLY A 211 1.69 1.63 -16.90
N ILE A 212 0.92 1.67 -15.81
CA ILE A 212 0.86 2.84 -14.93
C ILE A 212 2.18 3.02 -14.16
N ALA A 213 2.82 1.93 -13.74
CA ALA A 213 4.13 1.98 -13.08
C ALA A 213 5.19 2.66 -13.98
N ALA A 214 5.27 2.26 -15.25
CA ALA A 214 6.19 2.85 -16.21
C ALA A 214 5.86 4.32 -16.52
N GLN A 215 4.58 4.66 -16.63
CA GLN A 215 4.12 6.04 -16.84
C GLN A 215 4.51 6.94 -15.66
N THR A 216 4.23 6.51 -14.43
CA THR A 216 4.60 7.25 -13.21
C THR A 216 6.11 7.40 -13.11
N ALA A 217 6.89 6.33 -13.32
CA ALA A 217 8.35 6.39 -13.31
C ALA A 217 8.89 7.40 -14.35
N LYS A 218 8.33 7.41 -15.57
CA LYS A 218 8.70 8.36 -16.63
C LYS A 218 8.43 9.81 -16.23
N ALA A 219 7.35 10.08 -15.51
CA ALA A 219 6.99 11.41 -15.04
C ALA A 219 7.89 11.88 -13.88
N LEU A 220 8.21 11.01 -12.93
CA LEU A 220 9.01 11.35 -11.74
C LEU A 220 10.50 11.47 -12.05
N ARG A 221 11.04 10.63 -12.93
CA ARG A 221 12.49 10.55 -13.20
C ARG A 221 13.15 11.90 -13.49
N PRO A 222 12.69 12.73 -14.46
CA PRO A 222 13.34 14.00 -14.72
C PRO A 222 13.22 14.95 -13.53
N LYS A 223 12.11 14.91 -12.78
CA LYS A 223 11.88 15.78 -11.62
C LYS A 223 12.89 15.49 -10.51
N LEU A 224 13.00 14.22 -10.12
CA LEU A 224 13.91 13.75 -9.07
C LEU A 224 15.39 13.83 -9.48
N ALA A 225 15.74 13.56 -10.75
CA ALA A 225 17.12 13.63 -11.22
C ALA A 225 17.71 15.06 -11.25
N ALA A 226 16.85 16.08 -11.29
CA ALA A 226 17.24 17.48 -11.15
C ALA A 226 17.24 17.95 -9.68
N GLY A 227 16.91 17.05 -8.75
CA GLY A 227 16.68 17.32 -7.35
C GLY A 227 17.92 17.14 -6.47
N THR A 228 17.71 17.25 -5.16
CA THR A 228 18.71 16.91 -4.15
C THR A 228 18.43 15.54 -3.57
N ALA A 229 19.48 14.76 -3.34
CA ALA A 229 19.42 13.52 -2.58
C ALA A 229 20.25 13.68 -1.30
N LYS A 230 19.67 13.33 -0.14
CA LYS A 230 20.35 13.32 1.16
C LYS A 230 20.07 11.97 1.85
N GLY A 231 20.97 11.58 2.76
CA GLY A 231 20.80 10.41 3.61
C GLY A 231 21.92 9.37 3.51
N GLU A 232 22.06 8.58 4.57
CA GLU A 232 23.01 7.48 4.73
C GLU A 232 22.25 6.23 5.25
N ASP A 233 22.79 5.04 5.02
CA ASP A 233 22.34 3.81 5.70
C ASP A 233 20.84 3.49 5.69
N GLY A 234 20.18 3.56 4.52
CA GLY A 234 18.78 3.12 4.35
C GLY A 234 17.74 4.22 4.55
N GLU A 235 18.13 5.36 5.10
CA GLU A 235 17.36 6.61 5.10
C GLU A 235 17.80 7.48 3.93
N TYR A 236 16.85 7.85 3.08
CA TYR A 236 17.09 8.70 1.92
C TYR A 236 15.91 9.62 1.70
N GLU A 237 16.21 10.86 1.36
CA GLU A 237 15.25 11.84 0.90
C GLU A 237 15.72 12.37 -0.45
N ILE A 238 14.94 12.11 -1.49
CA ILE A 238 15.17 12.59 -2.85
C ILE A 238 14.03 13.51 -3.21
N GLU A 239 14.31 14.79 -3.45
CA GLU A 239 13.29 15.79 -3.77
C GLU A 239 13.70 16.61 -4.98
N GLY A 240 12.76 16.82 -5.90
CA GLY A 240 12.99 17.68 -7.05
C GLY A 240 11.71 18.03 -7.79
N ARG A 241 11.55 19.32 -8.13
CA ARG A 241 10.43 19.86 -8.93
C ARG A 241 9.03 19.37 -8.48
N GLY A 242 8.82 19.27 -7.16
CA GLY A 242 7.54 18.88 -6.56
C GLY A 242 7.30 17.37 -6.46
N ALA A 243 8.25 16.53 -6.85
CA ALA A 243 8.28 15.09 -6.58
C ALA A 243 9.19 14.78 -5.39
N SER A 244 8.83 13.78 -4.59
CA SER A 244 9.71 13.24 -3.55
C SER A 244 9.68 11.71 -3.46
N ILE A 245 10.79 11.15 -3.01
CA ILE A 245 10.88 9.80 -2.45
C ILE A 245 11.55 9.95 -1.09
N SER A 246 10.89 9.53 -0.03
CA SER A 246 11.46 9.51 1.32
C SER A 246 11.47 8.10 1.88
N THR A 247 12.53 7.78 2.63
CA THR A 247 12.63 6.56 3.42
C THR A 247 13.00 6.94 4.85
N VAL A 248 12.20 6.48 5.81
CA VAL A 248 12.38 6.74 7.23
C VAL A 248 12.64 5.42 7.94
N VAL A 249 13.67 5.35 8.77
CA VAL A 249 14.02 4.18 9.57
C VAL A 249 13.82 4.52 11.04
N GLN A 250 13.15 3.63 11.78
CA GLN A 250 12.86 3.82 13.20
C GLN A 250 13.45 2.65 14.00
N GLY A 251 14.68 2.82 14.50
CA GLY A 251 15.42 1.69 15.06
C GLY A 251 15.76 0.65 13.99
N GLU A 252 16.07 -0.59 14.38
CA GLU A 252 16.70 -1.53 13.44
C GLU A 252 15.74 -2.27 12.49
N ASN A 253 14.43 -2.24 12.79
CA ASN A 253 13.47 -3.17 12.19
C ASN A 253 12.14 -2.52 11.76
N HIS A 254 12.11 -1.20 11.63
CA HIS A 254 10.90 -0.45 11.28
C HIS A 254 11.23 0.56 10.19
N TYR A 255 10.58 0.42 9.03
CA TYR A 255 10.89 1.21 7.84
C TYR A 255 9.61 1.74 7.22
N HIS A 256 9.66 2.96 6.70
CA HIS A 256 8.59 3.60 5.93
C HIS A 256 9.18 4.16 4.65
N ILE A 257 8.43 4.06 3.56
CA ILE A 257 8.75 4.60 2.25
C ILE A 257 7.54 5.38 1.75
N GLU A 258 7.76 6.59 1.27
CA GLU A 258 6.74 7.40 0.60
C GLU A 258 7.23 7.84 -0.77
N VAL A 259 6.32 7.81 -1.74
CA VAL A 259 6.49 8.38 -3.07
C VAL A 259 5.37 9.38 -3.30
N SER A 260 5.72 10.63 -3.59
CA SER A 260 4.75 11.71 -3.80
C SER A 260 5.12 12.55 -5.02
N ASP A 261 4.12 13.21 -5.61
CA ASP A 261 4.34 14.27 -6.57
C ASP A 261 3.14 15.21 -6.63
N ARG A 262 3.37 16.51 -6.42
CA ARG A 262 2.29 17.53 -6.35
C ARG A 262 1.34 17.54 -7.56
N SER A 263 1.75 17.06 -8.73
CA SER A 263 0.91 17.02 -9.93
C SER A 263 0.22 15.66 -10.17
N LEU A 264 0.68 14.61 -9.51
CA LEU A 264 0.13 13.26 -9.61
C LEU A 264 -0.65 12.86 -8.36
N ASP A 265 -0.35 13.45 -7.20
CA ASP A 265 -1.01 13.19 -5.94
C ASP A 265 -2.51 13.46 -6.07
N PHE A 266 -3.29 12.40 -5.88
CA PHE A 266 -4.75 12.45 -6.02
C PHE A 266 -5.20 13.06 -7.35
N ALA A 267 -4.44 12.85 -8.43
CA ALA A 267 -4.74 13.46 -9.74
C ALA A 267 -6.12 13.04 -10.27
N GLY A 268 -6.61 13.82 -11.23
CA GLY A 268 -7.99 13.78 -11.67
C GLY A 268 -8.87 14.81 -10.99
N ARG A 269 -8.30 15.90 -10.47
CA ARG A 269 -9.03 17.18 -10.28
C ARG A 269 -9.12 17.93 -11.59
#